data_AF-A0A498S2X1-F1
#
_entry.id   AF-A0A498S2X1-F1
#
_cell.length_a   1.000
_cell.length_b   1.000
_cell.length_c   1.000
_cell.angle_alpha   90.00
_cell.angle_beta   90.00
_cell.angle_gamma   90.00
#
_symmetry.space_group_name_H-M   'P 1'
#
loop_
_entity.id
_entity.type
_entity.pdbx_description
1 polymer ?
#
loop_
_entity_poly.entity_id
_entity_poly.type
_entity_poly.pdbx_seq_one_letter_code
_entity_poly.pdbx_strand_id
1 'polypeptide(L)'
;MLKRRLFTVLMNTRPFLKRRYLSSEATLSEDEYEKLADETLNKLADYLDSFPDKFSCDREYDVNSSMGVVTAKISQKMGTYVINKQTPNRQIWLSSPLSGPKRFDLVGKKWTSTRDDISLDALLNNEFRKIFQTEKIDFSEWSTIANKSWEKRMSTWVTKQFDGDMEKVEMPIPTIEKPDELLVKVKAASVNPIDTVMRKGYGRQLCSAVKNFRNCSMDSTILLPFIGGRDCSGIVEQIGGNVKRFKKDDKVIAVVDPFSSGTHAEFVVVKESNCVSKPTNVSYIDGAAFPYTACTAWSALVSIARINPYNAASQRVLIHGGAGGVGTTAVQMLKAWNIDKVVVTCSSDCFNTMQKLGAIPINYKSAEALEKLISEGPFDVVLDCAQSELTEQSSKVMGLWRNSVHVSLSSPLLDDTDRYGILFGIASTGVKYFLKATLPIVRRGQWYSYAFFAPHPECMQQISEFLKDGKMKPVIDQVFKYDELPIAYEKVLKKKGRGKTIINMNES
;
A
#
# COMPACT_ATOMS: atom_id res chain seq x y z
N MET A 1 -28.08 -37.84 31.84
CA MET A 1 -28.82 -38.11 30.58
C MET A 1 -29.18 -36.82 29.84
N LEU A 2 -28.28 -35.81 29.78
CA LEU A 2 -28.55 -34.51 29.14
C LEU A 2 -27.28 -33.87 28.50
N LYS A 3 -26.33 -34.71 28.04
CA LYS A 3 -25.07 -34.26 27.39
C LYS A 3 -24.78 -34.95 26.04
N ARG A 4 -25.78 -35.61 25.43
CA ARG A 4 -25.64 -36.33 24.14
C ARG A 4 -26.69 -35.99 23.07
N ARG A 5 -27.49 -34.92 23.26
CA ARG A 5 -28.60 -34.57 22.35
C ARG A 5 -28.50 -33.21 21.63
N LEU A 6 -27.38 -32.50 21.73
CA LEU A 6 -27.13 -31.29 20.91
C LEU A 6 -26.16 -31.52 19.73
N PHE A 7 -25.57 -32.70 19.61
CA PHE A 7 -24.58 -33.01 18.57
C PHE A 7 -25.13 -33.78 17.36
N THR A 8 -26.46 -33.90 17.22
CA THR A 8 -27.09 -34.75 16.19
C THR A 8 -28.28 -34.08 15.48
N VAL A 9 -28.37 -32.74 15.50
CA VAL A 9 -29.40 -31.98 14.76
C VAL A 9 -28.81 -31.04 13.70
N LEU A 10 -27.49 -31.00 13.54
CA LEU A 10 -26.80 -30.12 12.57
C LEU A 10 -26.29 -30.84 11.30
N MET A 11 -26.76 -32.04 10.99
CA MET A 11 -26.25 -32.82 9.84
C MET A 11 -27.29 -33.25 8.78
N ASN A 12 -28.50 -32.68 8.74
CA ASN A 12 -29.49 -33.08 7.72
C ASN A 12 -30.37 -31.95 7.17
N THR A 13 -29.76 -30.87 6.73
CA THR A 13 -30.39 -29.94 5.78
C THR A 13 -29.39 -29.61 4.67
N ARG A 14 -29.42 -30.41 3.60
CA ARG A 14 -28.77 -30.07 2.33
C ARG A 14 -29.46 -28.81 1.77
N PRO A 15 -28.77 -27.69 1.53
CA PRO A 15 -29.34 -26.62 0.73
C PRO A 15 -29.19 -26.99 -0.74
N PHE A 16 -30.31 -27.26 -1.40
CA PHE A 16 -30.42 -27.25 -2.85
C PHE A 16 -30.39 -25.79 -3.33
N LEU A 17 -29.21 -25.16 -3.27
CA LEU A 17 -28.91 -23.93 -4.00
C LEU A 17 -27.48 -24.07 -4.48
N LYS A 18 -27.32 -24.58 -5.71
CA LYS A 18 -26.07 -24.51 -6.46
C LYS A 18 -25.67 -23.03 -6.50
N ARG A 19 -24.67 -22.69 -5.70
CA ARG A 19 -23.98 -21.41 -5.66
C ARG A 19 -23.48 -21.16 -7.09
N ARG A 20 -24.18 -20.31 -7.83
CA ARG A 20 -23.58 -19.61 -8.97
C ARG A 20 -22.42 -18.85 -8.32
N TYR A 21 -21.19 -19.27 -8.60
CA TYR A 21 -20.03 -18.44 -8.33
C TYR A 21 -20.30 -17.12 -9.04
N LEU A 22 -20.76 -16.13 -8.29
CA LEU A 22 -20.52 -14.74 -8.63
C LEU A 22 -19.07 -14.49 -8.16
N SER A 23 -18.12 -15.11 -8.87
CA SER A 23 -16.75 -14.61 -8.85
C SER A 23 -16.82 -13.25 -9.52
N SER A 24 -16.47 -12.20 -8.78
CA SER A 24 -16.02 -10.95 -9.37
C SER A 24 -14.62 -11.16 -9.96
N GLU A 25 -14.47 -12.15 -10.83
CA GLU A 25 -13.28 -12.29 -11.64
C GLU A 25 -13.26 -11.07 -12.56
N ALA A 26 -12.19 -10.29 -12.45
CA ALA A 26 -11.86 -9.27 -13.43
C ALA A 26 -12.05 -9.92 -14.81
N THR A 27 -13.04 -9.46 -15.57
CA THR A 27 -13.37 -10.04 -16.87
C THR A 27 -12.15 -9.80 -17.76
N LEU A 28 -11.34 -10.84 -17.98
CA LEU A 28 -10.17 -10.85 -18.85
C LEU A 28 -10.51 -10.06 -20.13
N SER A 29 -9.73 -9.04 -20.48
CA SER A 29 -10.03 -8.28 -21.70
C SER A 29 -9.97 -9.19 -22.92
N GLU A 30 -10.67 -8.82 -24.01
CA GLU A 30 -10.66 -9.63 -25.24
C GLU A 30 -9.23 -9.77 -25.80
N ASP A 31 -8.45 -8.69 -25.77
CA ASP A 31 -7.06 -8.68 -26.22
C ASP A 31 -6.16 -9.58 -25.35
N GLU A 32 -6.34 -9.56 -24.03
CA GLU A 32 -5.60 -10.46 -23.12
C GLU A 32 -5.99 -11.91 -23.32
N TYR A 33 -7.29 -12.17 -23.52
CA TYR A 33 -7.79 -13.50 -23.83
C TYR A 33 -7.17 -14.04 -25.12
N GLU A 34 -7.23 -13.28 -26.21
CA GLU A 34 -6.73 -13.69 -27.51
C GLU A 34 -5.26 -14.07 -27.44
N LYS A 35 -4.46 -13.22 -26.79
CA LYS A 35 -3.04 -13.45 -26.62
C LYS A 35 -2.74 -14.70 -25.79
N LEU A 36 -3.42 -14.89 -24.66
CA LEU A 36 -3.19 -16.05 -23.78
C LEU A 36 -3.68 -17.35 -24.41
N ALA A 37 -4.81 -17.32 -25.10
CA ALA A 37 -5.35 -18.47 -25.82
C ALA A 37 -4.41 -18.89 -26.96
N ASP A 38 -3.93 -17.94 -27.76
CA ASP A 38 -2.98 -18.21 -28.85
C ASP A 38 -1.65 -18.75 -28.33
N GLU A 39 -1.08 -18.15 -27.27
CA GLU A 39 0.15 -18.65 -26.66
C GLU A 39 -0.02 -20.08 -26.14
N THR A 40 -1.16 -20.38 -25.51
CA THR A 40 -1.48 -21.72 -24.99
C THR A 40 -1.57 -22.74 -26.11
N LEU A 41 -2.35 -22.42 -27.16
CA LEU A 41 -2.59 -23.34 -28.27
C LEU A 41 -1.34 -23.57 -29.12
N ASN A 42 -0.52 -22.53 -29.35
CA ASN A 42 0.75 -22.67 -30.07
C ASN A 42 1.72 -23.59 -29.32
N LYS A 43 1.93 -23.37 -28.02
CA LYS A 43 2.80 -24.26 -27.22
C LYS A 43 2.28 -25.70 -27.18
N LEU A 44 0.96 -25.86 -27.09
CA LEU A 44 0.33 -27.17 -27.10
C LEU A 44 0.55 -27.87 -28.44
N ALA A 45 0.37 -27.16 -29.55
CA ALA A 45 0.65 -27.68 -30.89
C ALA A 45 2.13 -28.07 -31.03
N ASP A 46 3.07 -27.19 -30.69
CA ASP A 46 4.51 -27.46 -30.75
C ASP A 46 4.91 -28.69 -29.91
N TYR A 47 4.33 -28.80 -28.70
CA TYR A 47 4.61 -29.94 -27.84
C TYR A 47 4.08 -31.24 -28.43
N LEU A 48 2.85 -31.26 -28.93
CA LEU A 48 2.25 -32.43 -29.57
C LEU A 48 2.97 -32.81 -30.87
N ASP A 49 3.36 -31.83 -31.68
CA ASP A 49 4.10 -32.06 -32.93
C ASP A 49 5.46 -32.73 -32.68
N SER A 50 6.05 -32.51 -31.50
CA SER A 50 7.30 -33.19 -31.08
C SER A 50 7.12 -34.63 -30.60
N PHE A 51 5.90 -35.18 -30.56
CA PHE A 51 5.65 -36.53 -30.04
C PHE A 51 6.28 -37.66 -30.86
N PRO A 52 6.27 -37.64 -32.21
CA PRO A 52 6.90 -38.70 -33.01
C PRO A 52 8.39 -38.88 -32.73
N ASP A 53 9.09 -37.82 -32.32
CA ASP A 53 10.51 -37.87 -31.96
C ASP A 53 10.76 -38.46 -30.56
N LYS A 54 9.75 -38.39 -29.67
CA LYS A 54 9.88 -38.71 -28.24
C LYS A 54 9.19 -40.00 -27.84
N PHE A 55 8.16 -40.40 -28.57
CA PHE A 55 7.27 -41.50 -28.24
C PHE A 55 6.90 -42.31 -29.49
N SER A 56 6.61 -43.60 -29.29
CA SER A 56 6.14 -44.46 -30.38
C SER A 56 4.71 -44.07 -30.78
N CYS A 57 4.58 -43.35 -31.89
CA CYS A 57 3.29 -42.91 -32.43
C CYS A 57 2.78 -43.84 -33.55
N ASP A 58 1.47 -43.81 -33.79
CA ASP A 58 0.87 -44.50 -34.93
C ASP A 58 1.29 -43.84 -36.25
N ARG A 59 1.23 -44.58 -37.38
CA ARG A 59 1.56 -44.03 -38.71
C ARG A 59 0.61 -42.92 -39.14
N GLU A 60 -0.59 -42.88 -38.56
CA GLU A 60 -1.58 -41.85 -38.80
C GLU A 60 -1.56 -40.71 -37.78
N TYR A 61 -0.55 -40.66 -36.91
CA TYR A 61 -0.38 -39.55 -35.98
C TYR A 61 -0.09 -38.27 -36.76
N ASP A 62 -0.92 -37.25 -36.54
CA ASP A 62 -0.82 -35.97 -37.23
C ASP A 62 -1.31 -34.84 -36.32
N VAL A 63 -0.62 -33.70 -36.35
CA VAL A 63 -0.96 -32.51 -35.56
C VAL A 63 -1.06 -31.32 -36.51
N ASN A 64 -2.20 -30.67 -36.53
CA ASN A 64 -2.45 -29.48 -37.33
C ASN A 64 -2.92 -28.34 -36.43
N SER A 65 -2.30 -27.17 -36.57
CA SER A 65 -2.70 -25.95 -35.88
C SER A 65 -3.00 -24.84 -36.88
N SER A 66 -4.23 -24.35 -36.89
CA SER A 66 -4.62 -23.23 -37.75
C SER A 66 -5.75 -22.41 -37.12
N MET A 67 -5.66 -21.08 -37.25
CA MET A 67 -6.71 -20.14 -36.83
C MET A 67 -7.23 -20.34 -35.39
N GLY A 68 -6.34 -20.68 -34.44
CA GLY A 68 -6.73 -20.91 -33.04
C GLY A 68 -7.43 -22.25 -32.78
N VAL A 69 -7.26 -23.22 -33.69
CA VAL A 69 -7.71 -24.60 -33.55
C VAL A 69 -6.50 -25.52 -33.66
N VAL A 70 -6.27 -26.34 -32.63
CA VAL A 70 -5.32 -27.45 -32.63
C VAL A 70 -6.08 -28.76 -32.81
N THR A 71 -5.74 -29.51 -33.86
CA THR A 71 -6.29 -30.82 -34.15
C THR A 71 -5.17 -31.84 -34.07
N ALA A 72 -5.26 -32.78 -33.14
CA ALA A 72 -4.28 -33.85 -32.97
C ALA A 72 -4.94 -35.21 -33.21
N LYS A 73 -4.65 -35.81 -34.36
CA LYS A 73 -5.08 -37.15 -34.71
C LYS A 73 -4.10 -38.14 -34.09
N ILE A 74 -4.60 -39.01 -33.21
CA ILE A 74 -3.75 -39.96 -32.48
C ILE A 74 -3.60 -41.27 -33.24
N SER A 75 -4.73 -41.88 -33.62
CA SER A 75 -4.84 -43.05 -34.50
C SER A 75 -6.30 -43.28 -34.88
N GLN A 76 -6.60 -44.15 -35.85
CA GLN A 76 -8.00 -44.50 -36.20
C GLN A 76 -8.77 -45.05 -35.01
N LYS A 77 -8.11 -45.82 -34.13
CA LYS A 77 -8.74 -46.46 -32.98
C LYS A 77 -8.94 -45.49 -31.81
N MET A 78 -8.02 -44.55 -31.63
CA MET A 78 -8.05 -43.60 -30.50
C MET A 78 -8.81 -42.32 -30.80
N GLY A 79 -8.95 -41.95 -32.07
CA GLY A 79 -9.67 -40.76 -32.50
C GLY A 79 -8.81 -39.49 -32.54
N THR A 80 -9.49 -38.36 -32.63
CA THR A 80 -8.89 -37.03 -32.85
C THR A 80 -9.27 -36.10 -31.73
N TYR A 81 -8.28 -35.40 -31.18
CA TYR A 81 -8.44 -34.31 -30.25
C TYR A 81 -8.62 -33.00 -31.01
N VAL A 82 -9.61 -32.19 -30.65
CA VAL A 82 -9.81 -30.85 -31.21
C VAL A 82 -9.86 -29.84 -30.07
N ILE A 83 -8.99 -28.84 -30.11
CA ILE A 83 -8.84 -27.83 -29.06
C ILE A 83 -8.94 -26.47 -29.73
N ASN A 84 -9.95 -25.68 -29.36
CA ASN A 84 -10.29 -24.44 -30.05
C ASN A 84 -10.45 -23.29 -29.06
N LYS A 85 -9.92 -22.12 -29.41
CA LYS A 85 -10.25 -20.88 -28.71
C LYS A 85 -11.69 -20.45 -29.05
N GLN A 86 -12.40 -19.93 -28.05
CA GLN A 86 -13.77 -19.44 -28.14
C GLN A 86 -13.81 -17.96 -27.71
N THR A 87 -13.41 -17.06 -28.61
CA THR A 87 -13.35 -15.60 -28.38
C THR A 87 -14.62 -15.01 -27.76
N PRO A 88 -15.84 -15.30 -28.25
CA PRO A 88 -17.04 -14.68 -27.69
C PRO A 88 -17.28 -15.00 -26.22
N ASN A 89 -16.81 -16.18 -25.76
CA ASN A 89 -17.00 -16.66 -24.40
C ASN A 89 -15.72 -16.60 -23.56
N ARG A 90 -14.59 -16.19 -24.14
CA ARG A 90 -13.26 -16.15 -23.52
C ARG A 90 -12.84 -17.48 -22.89
N GLN A 91 -13.13 -18.58 -23.60
CA GLN A 91 -12.92 -19.96 -23.12
C GLN A 91 -12.03 -20.75 -24.07
N ILE A 92 -11.40 -21.82 -23.58
CA ILE A 92 -10.88 -22.90 -24.44
C ILE A 92 -11.90 -24.03 -24.47
N TRP A 93 -12.21 -24.54 -25.66
CA TRP A 93 -13.03 -25.72 -25.86
C TRP A 93 -12.16 -26.90 -26.29
N LEU A 94 -12.37 -28.06 -25.68
CA LEU A 94 -11.72 -29.32 -26.02
C LEU A 94 -12.79 -30.32 -26.41
N SER A 95 -12.55 -31.08 -27.48
CA SER A 95 -13.20 -32.34 -27.78
C SER A 95 -12.19 -33.47 -27.63
N SER A 96 -12.32 -34.25 -26.56
CA SER A 96 -11.51 -35.44 -26.31
C SER A 96 -12.25 -36.71 -26.74
N PRO A 97 -11.61 -37.66 -27.44
CA PRO A 97 -12.15 -39.01 -27.66
C PRO A 97 -12.40 -39.81 -26.38
N LEU A 98 -11.74 -39.47 -25.27
CA LEU A 98 -11.87 -40.19 -23.99
C LEU A 98 -12.86 -39.52 -23.03
N SER A 99 -12.79 -38.20 -22.86
CA SER A 99 -13.64 -37.48 -21.90
C SER A 99 -14.75 -36.63 -22.53
N GLY A 100 -14.82 -36.59 -23.86
CA GLY A 100 -15.82 -35.82 -24.59
C GLY A 100 -15.56 -34.31 -24.58
N PRO A 101 -16.59 -33.48 -24.89
CA PRO A 101 -16.44 -32.05 -24.99
C PRO A 101 -16.36 -31.38 -23.60
N LYS A 102 -15.36 -30.52 -23.39
CA LYS A 102 -15.18 -29.71 -22.19
C LYS A 102 -14.85 -28.26 -22.52
N ARG A 103 -15.18 -27.36 -21.58
CA ARG A 103 -14.89 -25.93 -21.66
C ARG A 103 -14.03 -25.54 -20.47
N PHE A 104 -13.07 -24.68 -20.71
CA PHE A 104 -12.11 -24.22 -19.73
C PHE A 104 -12.15 -22.70 -19.65
N ASP A 105 -12.39 -22.22 -18.45
CA ASP A 105 -12.30 -20.81 -18.08
C ASP A 105 -10.89 -20.53 -17.57
N LEU A 106 -10.40 -19.30 -17.72
CA LEU A 106 -9.12 -18.92 -17.12
C LEU A 106 -9.33 -18.60 -15.63
N VAL A 107 -8.94 -19.53 -14.76
CA VAL A 107 -9.05 -19.36 -13.30
C VAL A 107 -7.64 -19.26 -12.72
N GLY A 108 -7.30 -18.09 -12.19
CA GLY A 108 -5.94 -17.79 -11.75
C GLY A 108 -4.96 -17.72 -12.93
N LYS A 109 -4.11 -18.75 -13.09
CA LYS A 109 -3.09 -18.86 -14.17
C LYS A 109 -3.21 -20.15 -14.98
N LYS A 110 -4.35 -20.84 -14.89
CA LYS A 110 -4.60 -22.11 -15.56
C LYS A 110 -5.98 -22.12 -16.21
N TRP A 111 -6.07 -22.82 -17.35
CA TRP A 111 -7.32 -23.15 -18.00
C TRP A 111 -8.02 -24.27 -17.23
N THR A 112 -9.11 -23.96 -16.53
CA THR A 112 -9.78 -24.86 -15.60
C THR A 112 -11.25 -25.03 -15.97
N SER A 113 -11.73 -26.27 -15.96
CA SER A 113 -13.13 -26.58 -16.20
C SER A 113 -13.94 -26.30 -14.93
N THR A 114 -14.86 -25.33 -15.01
CA THR A 114 -15.72 -24.91 -13.89
C THR A 114 -16.76 -25.95 -13.46
N ARG A 115 -16.87 -27.08 -14.18
CA ARG A 115 -17.81 -28.15 -13.87
C ARG A 115 -17.25 -29.18 -12.89
N ASP A 116 -15.97 -29.48 -13.00
CA ASP A 116 -15.28 -30.56 -12.29
C ASP A 116 -13.96 -30.12 -11.63
N ASP A 117 -13.59 -28.85 -11.75
CA ASP A 117 -12.39 -28.23 -11.16
C ASP A 117 -11.08 -28.91 -11.61
N ILE A 118 -11.07 -29.39 -12.85
CA ILE A 118 -9.90 -30.04 -13.48
C ILE A 118 -9.28 -29.07 -14.48
N SER A 119 -7.96 -28.86 -14.37
CA SER A 119 -7.22 -28.04 -15.32
C SER A 119 -6.92 -28.81 -16.62
N LEU A 120 -6.79 -28.07 -17.73
CA LEU A 120 -6.58 -28.62 -19.07
C LEU A 120 -5.33 -29.51 -19.14
N ASP A 121 -4.22 -29.11 -18.52
CA ASP A 121 -3.02 -29.95 -18.38
C ASP A 121 -3.28 -31.23 -17.63
N ALA A 122 -3.95 -31.16 -16.47
CA ALA A 122 -4.18 -32.33 -15.65
C ALA A 122 -5.01 -33.37 -16.43
N LEU A 123 -6.00 -32.90 -17.19
CA LEU A 123 -6.80 -33.74 -18.07
C LEU A 123 -5.96 -34.37 -19.18
N LEU A 124 -5.21 -33.57 -19.94
CA LEU A 124 -4.39 -34.07 -21.04
C LEU A 124 -3.27 -35.00 -20.57
N ASN A 125 -2.63 -34.70 -19.43
CA ASN A 125 -1.67 -35.59 -18.78
C ASN A 125 -2.29 -36.95 -18.50
N ASN A 126 -3.43 -36.99 -17.81
CA ASN A 126 -4.11 -38.24 -17.48
C ASN A 126 -4.50 -39.04 -18.74
N GLU A 127 -4.97 -38.38 -19.78
CA GLU A 127 -5.42 -39.03 -21.01
C GLU A 127 -4.25 -39.54 -21.86
N PHE A 128 -3.29 -38.70 -22.19
CA PHE A 128 -2.18 -39.08 -23.07
C PHE A 128 -1.22 -40.07 -22.40
N ARG A 129 -1.01 -39.99 -21.07
CA ARG A 129 -0.23 -41.02 -20.37
C ARG A 129 -0.86 -42.40 -20.47
N LYS A 130 -2.21 -42.49 -20.47
CA LYS A 130 -2.93 -43.75 -20.70
C LYS A 130 -2.81 -44.23 -22.14
N ILE A 131 -2.88 -43.31 -23.11
CA ILE A 131 -2.77 -43.63 -24.53
C ILE A 131 -1.38 -44.18 -24.87
N PHE A 132 -0.34 -43.46 -24.47
CA PHE A 132 1.05 -43.77 -24.80
C PHE A 132 1.72 -44.68 -23.76
N GLN A 133 0.99 -45.09 -22.72
CA GLN A 133 1.45 -45.99 -21.65
C GLN A 133 2.80 -45.56 -21.03
N THR A 134 2.94 -44.25 -20.78
CA THR A 134 4.18 -43.66 -20.28
C THR A 134 3.88 -42.51 -19.33
N GLU A 135 4.64 -42.42 -18.23
CA GLU A 135 4.57 -41.29 -17.27
C GLU A 135 5.42 -40.09 -17.70
N LYS A 136 6.20 -40.22 -18.79
CA LYS A 136 7.12 -39.18 -19.26
C LYS A 136 6.43 -37.99 -19.93
N ILE A 137 5.16 -38.12 -20.25
CA ILE A 137 4.37 -37.03 -20.83
C ILE A 137 4.03 -36.04 -19.72
N ASP A 138 4.43 -34.78 -19.89
CA ASP A 138 4.07 -33.72 -18.95
C ASP A 138 3.61 -32.47 -19.68
N PHE A 139 2.33 -32.18 -19.51
CA PHE A 139 1.70 -30.99 -20.04
C PHE A 139 1.77 -29.76 -19.08
N SER A 140 2.39 -29.90 -17.90
CA SER A 140 2.42 -28.85 -16.87
C SER A 140 3.27 -27.61 -17.23
N GLU A 141 4.29 -27.79 -18.08
CA GLU A 141 5.24 -26.73 -18.47
C GLU A 141 4.64 -25.67 -19.40
N TRP A 142 3.61 -26.02 -20.18
CA TRP A 142 2.95 -25.09 -21.10
C TRP A 142 1.58 -24.61 -20.59
N SER A 143 0.95 -25.37 -19.69
CA SER A 143 -0.39 -25.08 -19.15
C SER A 143 -0.40 -24.05 -18.05
N THR A 144 0.71 -23.96 -17.32
CA THR A 144 0.96 -22.83 -16.47
C THR A 144 1.27 -21.70 -17.42
N ILE A 145 0.46 -20.64 -17.39
CA ILE A 145 0.83 -19.34 -17.97
C ILE A 145 1.97 -18.83 -17.10
N ALA A 146 3.15 -19.44 -17.27
CA ALA A 146 4.36 -19.16 -16.54
C ALA A 146 4.86 -17.82 -17.05
N ASN A 147 4.95 -16.85 -16.12
CA ASN A 147 5.46 -15.49 -16.30
C ASN A 147 6.54 -15.42 -17.40
N LYS A 148 6.20 -14.98 -18.62
CA LYS A 148 7.15 -14.92 -19.74
C LYS A 148 7.06 -13.58 -20.47
N SER A 149 8.14 -12.80 -20.40
CA SER A 149 8.57 -11.71 -21.32
C SER A 149 7.66 -10.52 -21.65
N TRP A 150 6.34 -10.61 -21.46
CA TRP A 150 5.38 -9.59 -21.88
C TRP A 150 4.66 -8.89 -20.71
N GLU A 151 4.78 -9.40 -19.49
CA GLU A 151 4.37 -8.64 -18.31
C GLU A 151 5.28 -7.43 -18.20
N LYS A 152 4.71 -6.22 -18.35
CA LYS A 152 5.46 -5.00 -18.05
C LYS A 152 5.96 -5.11 -16.62
N ARG A 153 7.28 -5.04 -16.48
CA ARG A 153 7.96 -5.05 -15.18
C ARG A 153 8.28 -3.63 -14.78
N MET A 154 8.46 -3.46 -13.49
CA MET A 154 9.00 -2.25 -12.91
C MET A 154 10.20 -2.58 -12.03
N SER A 155 11.13 -1.64 -12.01
CA SER A 155 12.17 -1.59 -11.02
C SER A 155 11.59 -1.12 -9.69
N THR A 156 11.94 -1.82 -8.61
CA THR A 156 11.56 -1.46 -7.26
C THR A 156 12.69 -1.71 -6.28
N TRP A 157 12.74 -0.95 -5.19
CA TRP A 157 13.54 -1.35 -4.03
C TRP A 157 12.67 -2.14 -3.07
N VAL A 158 13.18 -3.29 -2.62
CA VAL A 158 12.50 -4.16 -1.66
C VAL A 158 13.42 -4.55 -0.51
N THR A 159 12.81 -4.91 0.60
CA THR A 159 13.47 -5.66 1.67
C THR A 159 12.75 -6.99 1.84
N LYS A 160 13.46 -8.10 1.57
CA LYS A 160 12.88 -9.46 1.57
C LYS A 160 12.66 -10.05 2.97
N GLN A 161 13.38 -9.55 3.96
CA GLN A 161 13.26 -9.93 5.37
C GLN A 161 13.40 -8.70 6.25
N PHE A 162 12.66 -8.62 7.35
CA PHE A 162 12.79 -7.47 8.26
C PHE A 162 14.24 -7.27 8.72
N ASP A 163 14.66 -6.00 8.77
CA ASP A 163 16.03 -5.57 9.07
C ASP A 163 17.11 -5.99 8.05
N GLY A 164 16.77 -6.79 7.04
CA GLY A 164 17.66 -7.12 5.92
C GLY A 164 17.89 -5.95 4.98
N ASP A 165 18.91 -6.09 4.13
CA ASP A 165 19.32 -5.04 3.19
C ASP A 165 18.23 -4.71 2.16
N MET A 166 18.33 -3.52 1.61
CA MET A 166 17.49 -3.10 0.49
C MET A 166 18.12 -3.62 -0.80
N GLU A 167 17.31 -4.28 -1.61
CA GLU A 167 17.71 -4.81 -2.91
C GLU A 167 16.85 -4.19 -4.01
N LYS A 168 17.49 -3.76 -5.08
CA LYS A 168 16.78 -3.34 -6.30
C LYS A 168 16.41 -4.59 -7.09
N VAL A 169 15.13 -4.77 -7.37
CA VAL A 169 14.61 -5.94 -8.08
C VAL A 169 13.63 -5.52 -9.16
N GLU A 170 13.56 -6.30 -10.23
CA GLU A 170 12.49 -6.19 -11.22
C GLU A 170 11.29 -7.01 -10.75
N MET A 171 10.10 -6.42 -10.74
CA MET A 171 8.85 -7.11 -10.38
C MET A 171 7.71 -6.76 -11.34
N PRO A 172 6.63 -7.56 -11.43
CA PRO A 172 5.46 -7.18 -12.24
C PRO A 172 4.88 -5.84 -11.78
N ILE A 173 4.45 -5.00 -12.72
CA ILE A 173 3.69 -3.78 -12.39
C ILE A 173 2.40 -4.22 -11.65
N PRO A 174 2.06 -3.57 -10.52
CA PRO A 174 0.86 -3.91 -9.77
C PRO A 174 -0.39 -3.61 -10.60
N THR A 175 -1.37 -4.50 -10.53
CA THR A 175 -2.66 -4.33 -11.20
C THR A 175 -3.68 -3.71 -10.27
N ILE A 176 -4.67 -3.01 -10.84
CA ILE A 176 -5.79 -2.46 -10.10
C ILE A 176 -6.70 -3.62 -9.65
N GLU A 177 -6.84 -3.80 -8.33
CA GLU A 177 -7.69 -4.85 -7.76
C GLU A 177 -9.09 -4.33 -7.44
N LYS A 178 -9.21 -3.05 -7.09
CA LYS A 178 -10.50 -2.43 -6.69
C LYS A 178 -10.93 -1.34 -7.66
N PRO A 179 -12.24 -1.15 -7.88
CA PRO A 179 -12.72 -0.20 -8.86
C PRO A 179 -12.49 1.26 -8.47
N ASP A 180 -12.19 1.56 -7.20
CA ASP A 180 -11.87 2.90 -6.67
C ASP A 180 -10.36 3.21 -6.63
N GLU A 181 -9.53 2.39 -7.28
CA GLU A 181 -8.07 2.53 -7.29
C GLU A 181 -7.54 3.12 -8.61
N LEU A 182 -6.34 3.69 -8.54
CA LEU A 182 -5.57 4.28 -9.63
C LEU A 182 -4.19 3.62 -9.67
N LEU A 183 -3.67 3.34 -10.85
CA LEU A 183 -2.26 3.04 -11.05
C LEU A 183 -1.53 4.34 -11.37
N VAL A 184 -0.53 4.69 -10.56
CA VAL A 184 0.24 5.93 -10.70
C VAL A 184 1.69 5.61 -11.02
N LYS A 185 2.21 6.21 -12.11
CA LYS A 185 3.64 6.24 -12.41
C LYS A 185 4.32 7.29 -11.53
N VAL A 186 5.17 6.85 -10.61
CA VAL A 186 5.81 7.68 -9.60
C VAL A 186 6.89 8.54 -10.25
N LYS A 187 6.87 9.86 -10.00
CA LYS A 187 7.86 10.82 -10.49
C LYS A 187 8.77 11.33 -9.38
N ALA A 188 8.24 11.44 -8.16
CA ALA A 188 9.00 11.65 -6.96
C ALA A 188 8.29 11.01 -5.77
N ALA A 189 9.04 10.60 -4.76
CA ALA A 189 8.55 10.05 -3.51
C ALA A 189 9.35 10.64 -2.33
N SER A 190 8.80 10.61 -1.12
CA SER A 190 9.55 11.01 0.08
C SER A 190 9.96 9.80 0.93
N VAL A 191 11.02 9.96 1.71
CA VAL A 191 11.40 9.00 2.75
C VAL A 191 10.99 9.55 4.10
N ASN A 192 10.13 8.83 4.82
CA ASN A 192 9.68 9.17 6.15
C ASN A 192 10.34 8.26 7.21
N PRO A 193 10.45 8.72 8.48
CA PRO A 193 10.96 7.86 9.55
C PRO A 193 10.21 6.54 9.68
N ILE A 194 8.89 6.54 9.42
CA ILE A 194 8.07 5.32 9.45
C ILE A 194 8.57 4.25 8.45
N ASP A 195 9.04 4.66 7.27
CA ASP A 195 9.56 3.74 6.25
C ASP A 195 10.80 3.01 6.77
N THR A 196 11.69 3.74 7.45
CA THR A 196 12.94 3.19 8.00
C THR A 196 12.70 2.19 9.13
N VAL A 197 11.73 2.46 10.02
CA VAL A 197 11.46 1.57 11.17
C VAL A 197 10.57 0.39 10.77
N MET A 198 9.62 0.57 9.85
CA MET A 198 8.80 -0.55 9.34
C MET A 198 9.66 -1.55 8.57
N ARG A 199 10.66 -1.09 7.81
CA ARG A 199 11.66 -1.98 7.18
C ARG A 199 12.34 -2.89 8.21
N LYS A 200 12.56 -2.41 9.43
CA LYS A 200 13.16 -3.15 10.55
C LYS A 200 12.15 -3.99 11.35
N GLY A 201 10.89 -4.06 10.92
CA GLY A 201 9.83 -4.85 11.56
C GLY A 201 9.02 -4.11 12.63
N TYR A 202 9.16 -2.79 12.75
CA TYR A 202 8.30 -1.99 13.62
C TYR A 202 6.83 -2.03 13.16
N GLY A 203 5.93 -2.31 14.08
CA GLY A 203 4.50 -2.50 13.88
C GLY A 203 4.12 -3.81 13.21
N ARG A 204 5.04 -4.77 13.05
CA ARG A 204 4.80 -5.99 12.26
C ARG A 204 3.57 -6.76 12.74
N GLN A 205 3.34 -6.88 14.05
CA GLN A 205 2.25 -7.71 14.58
C GLN A 205 0.90 -7.10 14.21
N LEU A 206 0.71 -5.82 14.51
CA LEU A 206 -0.55 -5.13 14.24
C LEU A 206 -0.74 -4.92 12.73
N CYS A 207 0.31 -4.55 11.99
CA CYS A 207 0.22 -4.34 10.55
C CYS A 207 -0.11 -5.62 9.80
N SER A 208 0.52 -6.75 10.15
CA SER A 208 0.20 -8.05 9.55
C SER A 208 -1.25 -8.44 9.86
N ALA A 209 -1.71 -8.27 11.10
CA ALA A 209 -3.09 -8.60 11.47
C ALA A 209 -4.12 -7.75 10.69
N VAL A 210 -3.89 -6.44 10.57
CA VAL A 210 -4.76 -5.54 9.79
C VAL A 210 -4.76 -5.92 8.31
N LYS A 211 -3.59 -6.18 7.72
CA LYS A 211 -3.48 -6.55 6.30
C LYS A 211 -4.12 -7.90 6.01
N ASN A 212 -3.89 -8.89 6.87
CA ASN A 212 -4.54 -10.20 6.79
C ASN A 212 -6.06 -10.09 6.89
N PHE A 213 -6.57 -9.29 7.84
CA PHE A 213 -8.01 -9.06 7.96
C PHE A 213 -8.61 -8.41 6.71
N ARG A 214 -7.97 -7.36 6.17
CA ARG A 214 -8.42 -6.66 4.96
C ARG A 214 -8.44 -7.55 3.72
N ASN A 215 -7.48 -8.48 3.63
CA ASN A 215 -7.30 -9.36 2.48
C ASN A 215 -7.92 -10.76 2.69
N CYS A 216 -8.62 -10.98 3.82
CA CYS A 216 -9.14 -12.28 4.22
C CYS A 216 -8.08 -13.40 4.11
N SER A 217 -6.84 -13.10 4.52
CA SER A 217 -5.68 -13.99 4.45
C SER A 217 -5.19 -14.36 5.85
N MET A 218 -4.36 -15.41 5.94
CA MET A 218 -3.63 -15.80 7.15
C MET A 218 -2.14 -15.99 6.84
N ASP A 219 -1.59 -15.10 6.02
CA ASP A 219 -0.18 -15.13 5.65
C ASP A 219 0.66 -14.38 6.69
N SER A 220 1.58 -15.10 7.35
CA SER A 220 2.51 -14.52 8.33
C SER A 220 3.57 -13.62 7.68
N THR A 221 3.76 -13.74 6.37
CA THR A 221 4.72 -12.99 5.56
C THR A 221 4.10 -11.87 4.73
N ILE A 222 2.82 -11.55 4.95
CA ILE A 222 2.02 -10.63 4.11
C ILE A 222 2.60 -9.20 3.98
N LEU A 223 3.54 -8.81 4.84
CA LEU A 223 4.25 -7.52 4.78
C LEU A 223 5.55 -7.57 3.95
N LEU A 224 5.98 -8.73 3.49
CA LEU A 224 7.20 -8.98 2.73
C LEU A 224 6.87 -9.50 1.31
N PRO A 225 7.70 -9.20 0.29
CA PRO A 225 8.79 -8.23 0.31
C PRO A 225 8.29 -6.81 0.60
N PHE A 226 8.99 -6.09 1.48
CA PHE A 226 8.58 -4.75 1.91
C PHE A 226 9.00 -3.70 0.88
N ILE A 227 8.02 -2.98 0.33
CA ILE A 227 8.23 -1.77 -0.48
C ILE A 227 7.85 -0.58 0.39
N GLY A 228 8.81 0.31 0.64
CA GLY A 228 8.59 1.50 1.45
C GLY A 228 8.06 2.70 0.65
N GLY A 229 7.85 3.81 1.35
CA GLY A 229 7.38 5.06 0.77
C GLY A 229 5.89 5.26 0.99
N ARG A 230 5.52 6.42 1.53
CA ARG A 230 4.13 6.79 1.83
C ARG A 230 3.63 7.99 1.05
N ASP A 231 4.54 8.67 0.35
CA ASP A 231 4.26 9.87 -0.43
C ASP A 231 4.64 9.65 -1.87
N CYS A 232 3.81 10.12 -2.80
CA CYS A 232 4.27 10.30 -4.17
C CYS A 232 3.64 11.51 -4.85
N SER A 233 4.36 12.01 -5.85
CA SER A 233 3.79 12.80 -6.92
C SER A 233 4.10 12.11 -8.25
N GLY A 234 3.10 12.02 -9.13
CA GLY A 234 3.17 11.16 -10.30
C GLY A 234 2.14 11.47 -11.37
N ILE A 235 2.00 10.54 -12.30
CA ILE A 235 1.08 10.61 -13.44
C ILE A 235 0.18 9.37 -13.40
N VAL A 236 -1.13 9.55 -13.58
CA VAL A 236 -2.08 8.43 -13.65
C VAL A 236 -1.83 7.63 -14.93
N GLU A 237 -1.52 6.34 -14.78
CA GLU A 237 -1.31 5.40 -15.89
C GLU A 237 -2.61 4.66 -16.24
N GLN A 238 -3.36 4.22 -15.21
CA GLN A 238 -4.63 3.50 -15.35
C GLN A 238 -5.60 3.88 -14.22
N ILE A 239 -6.90 3.66 -14.45
CA ILE A 239 -7.98 3.93 -13.50
C ILE A 239 -8.89 2.72 -13.34
N GLY A 240 -9.41 2.51 -12.14
CA GLY A 240 -10.47 1.55 -11.87
C GLY A 240 -11.83 2.05 -12.37
N GLY A 241 -12.78 1.13 -12.56
CA GLY A 241 -14.08 1.43 -13.18
C GLY A 241 -14.99 2.40 -12.41
N ASN A 242 -14.74 2.64 -11.11
CA ASN A 242 -15.51 3.57 -10.27
C ASN A 242 -14.77 4.88 -9.98
N VAL A 243 -13.58 5.08 -10.54
CA VAL A 243 -12.86 6.35 -10.47
C VAL A 243 -13.59 7.41 -11.29
N LYS A 244 -13.78 8.60 -10.72
CA LYS A 244 -14.54 9.70 -11.35
C LYS A 244 -13.77 11.01 -11.44
N ARG A 245 -12.81 11.24 -10.53
CA ARG A 245 -12.09 12.51 -10.38
C ARG A 245 -10.82 12.60 -11.22
N PHE A 246 -10.33 11.47 -11.70
CA PHE A 246 -9.08 11.39 -12.45
C PHE A 246 -9.25 10.54 -13.71
N LYS A 247 -8.41 10.83 -14.70
CA LYS A 247 -8.23 10.04 -15.92
C LYS A 247 -6.74 9.80 -16.17
N LYS A 248 -6.45 8.91 -17.13
CA LYS A 248 -5.10 8.69 -17.63
C LYS A 248 -4.42 10.03 -17.99
N ASP A 249 -3.12 10.11 -17.72
CA ASP A 249 -2.24 11.26 -17.92
C ASP A 249 -2.45 12.45 -16.96
N ASP A 250 -3.41 12.37 -16.03
CA ASP A 250 -3.55 13.38 -14.98
C ASP A 250 -2.34 13.36 -14.04
N LYS A 251 -1.89 14.56 -13.64
CA LYS A 251 -0.78 14.74 -12.69
C LYS A 251 -1.34 14.78 -11.28
N VAL A 252 -0.86 13.91 -10.41
CA VAL A 252 -1.41 13.73 -9.07
C VAL A 252 -0.36 13.82 -7.97
N ILE A 253 -0.84 14.15 -6.78
CA ILE A 253 -0.15 13.97 -5.50
C ILE A 253 -0.97 12.93 -4.73
N ALA A 254 -0.30 11.93 -4.15
CA ALA A 254 -0.97 10.85 -3.45
C ALA A 254 -0.24 10.42 -2.18
N VAL A 255 -1.01 9.85 -1.25
CA VAL A 255 -0.53 9.26 -0.01
C VAL A 255 -0.95 7.79 0.09
N VAL A 256 -0.04 6.94 0.55
CA VAL A 256 -0.28 5.51 0.72
C VAL A 256 -0.36 5.16 2.20
N ASP A 257 -1.29 4.29 2.58
CA ASP A 257 -1.39 3.84 3.95
C ASP A 257 -0.27 2.85 4.31
N PRO A 258 0.18 2.80 5.58
CA PRO A 258 1.27 1.94 6.01
C PRO A 258 1.11 0.44 5.72
N PHE A 259 -0.13 -0.03 5.54
CA PHE A 259 -0.47 -1.44 5.34
C PHE A 259 -0.43 -1.87 3.86
N SER A 260 -0.27 -0.94 2.94
CA SER A 260 -0.17 -1.18 1.50
C SER A 260 1.28 -1.12 1.01
N SER A 261 1.54 -1.67 -0.18
CA SER A 261 2.83 -1.54 -0.86
C SER A 261 3.12 -0.06 -1.13
N GLY A 262 4.34 0.37 -0.83
CA GLY A 262 4.70 1.78 -0.84
C GLY A 262 5.08 2.38 -2.20
N THR A 263 5.51 3.64 -2.16
CA THR A 263 5.79 4.49 -3.33
C THR A 263 7.25 4.48 -3.81
N HIS A 264 8.16 3.72 -3.18
CA HIS A 264 9.56 3.57 -3.62
C HIS A 264 9.72 2.56 -4.76
N ALA A 265 8.79 2.61 -5.71
CA ALA A 265 8.69 1.80 -6.91
C ALA A 265 8.32 2.69 -8.10
N GLU A 266 8.58 2.27 -9.34
CA GLU A 266 8.19 3.07 -10.51
C GLU A 266 6.67 3.25 -10.65
N PHE A 267 5.89 2.27 -10.18
CA PHE A 267 4.43 2.32 -10.17
C PHE A 267 3.87 1.94 -8.79
N VAL A 268 2.75 2.57 -8.44
CA VAL A 268 2.02 2.29 -7.20
C VAL A 268 0.52 2.33 -7.44
N VAL A 269 -0.22 1.43 -6.78
CA VAL A 269 -1.68 1.46 -6.75
C VAL A 269 -2.14 2.27 -5.54
N VAL A 270 -3.00 3.24 -5.78
CA VAL A 270 -3.51 4.16 -4.76
C VAL A 270 -5.03 4.30 -4.87
N LYS A 271 -5.71 4.44 -3.73
CA LYS A 271 -7.13 4.76 -3.73
C LYS A 271 -7.36 6.17 -4.26
N GLU A 272 -8.43 6.35 -5.01
CA GLU A 272 -8.85 7.65 -5.52
C GLU A 272 -8.94 8.68 -4.37
N SER A 273 -9.53 8.30 -3.23
CA SER A 273 -9.69 9.16 -2.04
C SER A 273 -8.39 9.74 -1.48
N ASN A 274 -7.27 9.06 -1.73
CA ASN A 274 -5.95 9.45 -1.22
C ASN A 274 -5.15 10.27 -2.24
N CYS A 275 -5.78 10.66 -3.36
CA CYS A 275 -5.18 11.42 -4.43
C CYS A 275 -5.81 12.80 -4.56
N VAL A 276 -5.00 13.76 -4.98
CA VAL A 276 -5.41 15.11 -5.39
C VAL A 276 -4.66 15.51 -6.65
N SER A 277 -5.24 16.39 -7.46
CA SER A 277 -4.55 16.96 -8.62
C SER A 277 -3.32 17.74 -8.17
N LYS A 278 -2.18 17.50 -8.83
CA LYS A 278 -0.95 18.26 -8.63
C LYS A 278 -1.10 19.63 -9.31
N PRO A 279 -0.99 20.76 -8.60
CA PRO A 279 -1.02 22.07 -9.24
C PRO A 279 0.04 22.19 -10.33
N THR A 280 -0.26 22.92 -11.40
CA THR A 280 0.63 23.06 -12.57
C THR A 280 1.92 23.80 -12.23
N ASN A 281 1.87 24.73 -11.27
CA ASN A 281 2.98 25.53 -10.77
C ASN A 281 3.88 24.82 -9.73
N VAL A 282 3.58 23.57 -9.39
CA VAL A 282 4.30 22.80 -8.35
C VAL A 282 5.12 21.69 -9.01
N SER A 283 6.39 21.52 -8.64
CA SER A 283 7.21 20.43 -9.18
C SER A 283 6.77 19.05 -8.63
N TYR A 284 7.17 17.94 -9.26
CA TYR A 284 6.90 16.61 -8.69
C TYR A 284 7.61 16.41 -7.35
N ILE A 285 8.85 16.91 -7.23
CA ILE A 285 9.65 16.88 -6.02
C ILE A 285 8.90 17.57 -4.87
N ASP A 286 8.39 18.78 -5.12
CA ASP A 286 7.65 19.55 -4.12
C ASP A 286 6.32 18.89 -3.75
N GLY A 287 5.61 18.35 -4.75
CA GLY A 287 4.34 17.66 -4.55
C GLY A 287 4.47 16.41 -3.67
N ALA A 288 5.61 15.70 -3.74
CA ALA A 288 5.86 14.51 -2.94
C ALA A 288 6.25 14.82 -1.47
N ALA A 289 6.51 16.07 -1.10
CA ALA A 289 7.06 16.39 0.21
C ALA A 289 6.03 16.37 1.36
N PHE A 290 4.77 16.68 1.07
CA PHE A 290 3.75 16.95 2.08
C PHE A 290 2.76 15.84 2.45
N PRO A 291 2.32 14.92 1.56
CA PRO A 291 1.05 14.20 1.79
C PRO A 291 0.92 13.49 3.14
N TYR A 292 1.93 12.70 3.51
CA TYR A 292 1.99 11.92 4.74
C TYR A 292 2.16 12.82 5.96
N THR A 293 3.07 13.79 5.90
CA THR A 293 3.32 14.71 7.02
C THR A 293 2.14 15.64 7.27
N ALA A 294 1.44 16.04 6.22
CA ALA A 294 0.27 16.89 6.29
C ALA A 294 -0.96 16.11 6.76
N CYS A 295 -1.20 14.89 6.29
CA CYS A 295 -2.23 14.01 6.86
C CYS A 295 -1.97 13.69 8.34
N THR A 296 -0.69 13.54 8.73
CA THR A 296 -0.30 13.35 10.14
C THR A 296 -0.58 14.62 10.96
N ALA A 297 -0.17 15.79 10.46
CA ALA A 297 -0.44 17.08 11.11
C ALA A 297 -1.95 17.35 11.20
N TRP A 298 -2.71 17.03 10.15
CA TRP A 298 -4.16 17.17 10.09
C TRP A 298 -4.86 16.30 11.13
N SER A 299 -4.48 15.03 11.24
CA SER A 299 -5.06 14.17 12.29
C SER A 299 -4.82 14.76 13.67
N ALA A 300 -3.65 15.34 13.93
CA ALA A 300 -3.34 15.90 15.24
C ALA A 300 -4.04 17.24 15.49
N LEU A 301 -3.93 18.19 14.57
CA LEU A 301 -4.43 19.56 14.72
C LEU A 301 -5.94 19.65 14.50
N VAL A 302 -6.46 19.00 13.46
CA VAL A 302 -7.86 19.09 13.08
C VAL A 302 -8.69 18.00 13.75
N SER A 303 -8.35 16.73 13.55
CA SER A 303 -9.21 15.64 14.05
C SER A 303 -9.21 15.53 15.58
N ILE A 304 -8.04 15.69 16.21
CA ILE A 304 -7.90 15.58 17.67
C ILE A 304 -8.01 16.94 18.36
N ALA A 305 -7.19 17.93 17.97
CA ALA A 305 -7.20 19.24 18.62
C ALA A 305 -8.32 20.18 18.16
N ARG A 306 -9.07 19.80 17.12
CA ARG A 306 -10.25 20.54 16.62
C ARG A 306 -9.93 21.97 16.16
N ILE A 307 -8.68 22.24 15.77
CA ILE A 307 -8.30 23.47 15.07
C ILE A 307 -8.86 23.41 13.66
N ASN A 308 -9.47 24.50 13.22
CA ASN A 308 -9.95 24.70 11.86
C ASN A 308 -9.89 26.19 11.51
N PRO A 309 -10.04 26.58 10.23
CA PRO A 309 -9.94 27.97 9.81
C PRO A 309 -10.88 28.94 10.55
N TYR A 310 -11.98 28.45 11.14
CA TYR A 310 -12.99 29.28 11.80
C TYR A 310 -12.67 29.58 13.27
N ASN A 311 -11.89 28.71 13.94
CA ASN A 311 -11.47 28.92 15.34
C ASN A 311 -9.96 29.11 15.51
N ALA A 312 -9.20 29.02 14.42
CA ALA A 312 -7.74 29.07 14.38
C ALA A 312 -7.15 30.36 14.97
N ALA A 313 -7.67 31.53 14.57
CA ALA A 313 -7.03 32.82 14.82
C ALA A 313 -6.74 33.13 16.32
N SER A 314 -7.54 32.59 17.24
CA SER A 314 -7.35 32.79 18.68
C SER A 314 -6.46 31.74 19.36
N GLN A 315 -6.07 30.68 18.65
CA GLN A 315 -5.31 29.57 19.21
C GLN A 315 -3.83 29.91 19.33
N ARG A 316 -3.23 29.55 20.47
CA ARG A 316 -1.78 29.57 20.68
C ARG A 316 -1.25 28.14 20.58
N VAL A 317 -0.39 27.89 19.59
CA VAL A 317 0.09 26.53 19.29
C VAL A 317 1.57 26.40 19.58
N LEU A 318 1.93 25.35 20.32
CA LEU A 318 3.30 24.92 20.54
C LEU A 318 3.56 23.63 19.75
N ILE A 319 4.63 23.58 18.97
CA ILE A 319 5.07 22.36 18.25
C ILE A 319 6.45 21.95 18.74
N HIS A 320 6.54 20.81 19.42
CA HIS A 320 7.82 20.21 19.75
C HIS A 320 8.40 19.47 18.55
N GLY A 321 9.67 19.73 18.23
CA GLY A 321 10.31 19.14 17.04
C GLY A 321 9.94 19.85 15.73
N GLY A 322 9.76 21.17 15.76
CA GLY A 322 9.23 21.96 14.65
C GLY A 322 10.05 21.91 13.35
N ALA A 323 11.34 21.58 13.43
CA ALA A 323 12.22 21.50 12.25
C ALA A 323 12.11 20.19 11.45
N GLY A 324 11.33 19.21 11.92
CA GLY A 324 11.08 17.97 11.19
C GLY A 324 10.04 18.12 10.07
N GLY A 325 9.79 17.04 9.32
CA GLY A 325 8.80 17.03 8.24
C GLY A 325 7.38 17.39 8.71
N VAL A 326 6.89 16.78 9.80
CA VAL A 326 5.57 17.11 10.35
C VAL A 326 5.55 18.51 10.95
N GLY A 327 6.59 18.91 11.69
CA GLY A 327 6.67 20.23 12.31
C GLY A 327 6.63 21.38 11.30
N THR A 328 7.47 21.33 10.25
CA THR A 328 7.50 22.35 9.19
C THR A 328 6.20 22.38 8.39
N THR A 329 5.55 21.23 8.20
CA THR A 329 4.22 21.15 7.58
C THR A 329 3.16 21.81 8.45
N ALA A 330 3.12 21.46 9.74
CA ALA A 330 2.17 21.99 10.71
C ALA A 330 2.29 23.51 10.87
N VAL A 331 3.49 24.08 10.98
CA VAL A 331 3.68 25.53 11.03
C VAL A 331 3.05 26.23 9.85
N GLN A 332 3.29 25.73 8.64
CA GLN A 332 2.76 26.37 7.43
C GLN A 332 1.25 26.22 7.31
N MET A 333 0.68 25.08 7.69
CA MET A 333 -0.78 24.91 7.75
C MET A 333 -1.41 25.90 8.72
N LEU A 334 -0.87 26.02 9.93
CA LEU A 334 -1.36 26.97 10.95
C LEU A 334 -1.23 28.42 10.46
N LYS A 335 -0.12 28.77 9.81
CA LYS A 335 0.05 30.11 9.21
C LYS A 335 -0.89 30.38 8.04
N ALA A 336 -1.16 29.37 7.20
CA ALA A 336 -2.13 29.48 6.11
C ALA A 336 -3.57 29.68 6.63
N TRP A 337 -3.85 29.27 7.87
CA TRP A 337 -5.09 29.54 8.60
C TRP A 337 -5.05 30.82 9.45
N ASN A 338 -4.06 31.68 9.26
CA ASN A 338 -3.89 32.94 9.98
C ASN A 338 -3.74 32.79 11.51
N ILE A 339 -3.03 31.75 11.96
CA ILE A 339 -2.66 31.62 13.38
C ILE A 339 -1.44 32.46 13.66
N ASP A 340 -1.61 33.50 14.48
CA ASP A 340 -0.52 34.43 14.80
C ASP A 340 0.54 33.77 15.68
N LYS A 341 0.12 33.07 16.73
CA LYS A 341 1.01 32.54 17.75
C LYS A 341 1.34 31.07 17.53
N VAL A 342 2.40 30.83 16.75
CA VAL A 342 2.99 29.49 16.54
C VAL A 342 4.41 29.47 17.12
N VAL A 343 4.61 28.71 18.20
CA VAL A 343 5.91 28.54 18.86
C VAL A 343 6.43 27.14 18.57
N VAL A 344 7.72 27.00 18.32
CA VAL A 344 8.33 25.70 18.02
C VAL A 344 9.57 25.45 18.83
N THR A 345 9.82 24.20 19.22
CA THR A 345 11.12 23.80 19.73
C THR A 345 11.96 23.14 18.64
N CYS A 346 13.20 23.62 18.45
CA CYS A 346 14.14 23.09 17.46
C CYS A 346 15.59 23.36 17.88
N SER A 347 16.57 22.83 17.14
CA SER A 347 17.97 23.24 17.31
C SER A 347 18.19 24.66 16.75
N SER A 348 19.21 25.35 17.25
CA SER A 348 19.52 26.75 16.91
C SER A 348 19.80 26.96 15.41
N ASP A 349 20.38 25.97 14.73
CA ASP A 349 20.65 26.01 13.30
C ASP A 349 19.38 26.07 12.43
N CYS A 350 18.22 25.73 12.98
CA CYS A 350 16.93 25.80 12.27
C CYS A 350 16.21 27.14 12.44
N PHE A 351 16.72 28.06 13.27
CA PHE A 351 15.96 29.24 13.71
C PHE A 351 15.55 30.13 12.55
N ASN A 352 16.49 30.43 11.65
CA ASN A 352 16.22 31.25 10.46
C ASN A 352 15.11 30.65 9.59
N THR A 353 15.16 29.32 9.37
CA THR A 353 14.13 28.61 8.61
C THR A 353 12.77 28.71 9.31
N MET A 354 12.71 28.45 10.61
CA MET A 354 11.44 28.50 11.36
C MET A 354 10.84 29.91 11.43
N GLN A 355 11.69 30.94 11.57
CA GLN A 355 11.26 32.35 11.53
C GLN A 355 10.71 32.73 10.16
N LYS A 356 11.34 32.29 9.06
CA LYS A 356 10.82 32.49 7.70
C LYS A 356 9.47 31.81 7.46
N LEU A 357 9.23 30.67 8.11
CA LEU A 357 7.91 30.01 8.13
C LEU A 357 6.91 30.70 9.07
N GLY A 358 7.31 31.75 9.79
CA GLY A 358 6.47 32.53 10.68
C GLY A 358 6.35 32.00 12.12
N ALA A 359 7.14 31.01 12.51
CA ALA A 359 7.16 30.49 13.88
C ALA A 359 8.18 31.21 14.77
N ILE A 360 7.93 31.18 16.08
CA ILE A 360 8.88 31.63 17.12
C ILE A 360 9.70 30.41 17.58
N PRO A 361 10.99 30.30 17.20
CA PRO A 361 11.79 29.14 17.58
C PRO A 361 12.38 29.29 18.99
N ILE A 362 12.34 28.20 19.75
CA ILE A 362 13.00 28.05 21.06
C ILE A 362 13.98 26.89 20.97
N ASN A 363 15.20 27.12 21.49
CA ASN A 363 16.24 26.11 21.50
C ASN A 363 15.96 25.10 22.61
N TYR A 364 15.57 23.88 22.26
CA TYR A 364 15.24 22.84 23.23
C TYR A 364 16.43 22.41 24.11
N LYS A 365 17.67 22.70 23.68
CA LYS A 365 18.90 22.38 24.43
C LYS A 365 19.28 23.46 25.45
N SER A 366 18.60 24.60 25.43
CA SER A 366 18.86 25.68 26.38
C SER A 366 18.31 25.32 27.76
N ALA A 367 19.05 25.61 28.82
CA ALA A 367 18.56 25.44 30.20
C ALA A 367 17.30 26.29 30.46
N GLU A 368 17.17 27.43 29.78
CA GLU A 368 16.05 28.37 29.87
C GLU A 368 14.87 27.99 28.95
N ALA A 369 14.92 26.84 28.27
CA ALA A 369 13.91 26.47 27.27
C ALA A 369 12.50 26.44 27.86
N LEU A 370 12.36 25.87 29.06
CA LEU A 370 11.07 25.80 29.74
C LEU A 370 10.55 27.19 30.14
N GLU A 371 11.42 28.04 30.69
CA GLU A 371 11.06 29.40 31.12
C GLU A 371 10.58 30.23 29.94
N LYS A 372 11.28 30.13 28.79
CA LYS A 372 10.87 30.75 27.52
C LYS A 372 9.53 30.21 27.02
N LEU A 373 9.28 28.90 27.16
CA LEU A 373 7.99 28.34 26.78
C LEU A 373 6.86 28.84 27.69
N ILE A 374 7.12 28.98 29.00
CA ILE A 374 6.16 29.54 29.95
C ILE A 374 5.84 31.00 29.59
N SER A 375 6.85 31.82 29.26
CA SER A 375 6.63 33.22 28.88
C SER A 375 5.87 33.38 27.56
N GLU A 376 6.03 32.41 26.65
CA GLU A 376 5.31 32.38 25.37
C GLU A 376 3.91 31.75 25.46
N GLY A 377 3.60 31.08 26.58
CA GLY A 377 2.31 30.47 26.83
C GLY A 377 1.23 31.45 27.34
N PRO A 378 0.14 30.94 27.94
CA PRO A 378 -0.26 29.53 27.91
C PRO A 378 -0.63 29.10 26.49
N PHE A 379 -0.42 27.82 26.17
CA PHE A 379 -0.80 27.22 24.88
C PHE A 379 -2.14 26.49 24.98
N ASP A 380 -2.94 26.62 23.92
CA ASP A 380 -4.20 25.91 23.77
C ASP A 380 -3.96 24.54 23.13
N VAL A 381 -3.00 24.45 22.22
CA VAL A 381 -2.63 23.18 21.56
C VAL A 381 -1.12 22.96 21.63
N VAL A 382 -0.73 21.78 22.10
CA VAL A 382 0.65 21.29 22.05
C VAL A 382 0.70 20.10 21.11
N LEU A 383 1.46 20.21 20.01
CA LEU A 383 1.77 19.13 19.09
C LEU A 383 3.16 18.58 19.39
N ASP A 384 3.23 17.35 19.89
CA ASP A 384 4.49 16.67 20.20
C ASP A 384 4.93 15.74 19.06
N CYS A 385 5.99 16.15 18.35
CA CYS A 385 6.68 15.35 17.34
C CYS A 385 8.06 14.84 17.81
N ALA A 386 8.47 15.12 19.05
CA ALA A 386 9.86 14.97 19.51
C ALA A 386 10.04 13.93 20.62
N GLN A 387 9.01 13.73 21.47
CA GLN A 387 9.07 12.87 22.66
C GLN A 387 10.33 13.14 23.51
N SER A 388 10.34 14.29 24.19
CA SER A 388 11.49 14.76 24.97
C SER A 388 11.10 15.10 26.41
N GLU A 389 12.06 15.28 27.30
CA GLU A 389 11.81 15.72 28.69
C GLU A 389 10.97 17.01 28.74
N LEU A 390 11.20 17.96 27.82
CA LEU A 390 10.38 19.16 27.71
C LEU A 390 8.90 18.85 27.42
N THR A 391 8.62 17.81 26.63
CA THR A 391 7.24 17.41 26.30
C THR A 391 6.50 16.83 27.50
N GLU A 392 7.22 16.23 28.45
CA GLU A 392 6.62 15.74 29.71
C GLU A 392 6.16 16.90 30.59
N GLN A 393 6.75 18.08 30.41
CA GLN A 393 6.42 19.30 31.14
C GLN A 393 5.34 20.15 30.45
N SER A 394 4.67 19.63 29.41
CA SER A 394 3.62 20.36 28.66
C SER A 394 2.52 20.94 29.55
N SER A 395 2.20 20.26 30.65
CA SER A 395 1.18 20.72 31.61
C SER A 395 1.49 22.07 32.27
N LYS A 396 2.75 22.49 32.30
CA LYS A 396 3.20 23.79 32.85
C LYS A 396 3.02 24.94 31.87
N VAL A 397 2.96 24.66 30.57
CA VAL A 397 2.90 25.66 29.50
C VAL A 397 1.52 25.72 28.85
N MET A 398 0.64 24.75 29.13
CA MET A 398 -0.74 24.72 28.65
C MET A 398 -1.68 25.55 29.53
N GLY A 399 -2.77 26.05 28.93
CA GLY A 399 -3.85 26.71 29.67
C GLY A 399 -4.48 25.80 30.74
N LEU A 400 -4.94 26.39 31.84
CA LEU A 400 -5.70 25.67 32.87
C LEU A 400 -7.20 25.82 32.58
N TRP A 401 -7.94 24.70 32.57
CA TRP A 401 -9.40 24.68 32.38
C TRP A 401 -9.89 25.43 31.13
N ARG A 402 -9.05 25.43 30.08
CA ARG A 402 -9.29 26.14 28.81
C ARG A 402 -9.54 25.21 27.63
N ASN A 403 -9.85 23.95 27.92
CA ASN A 403 -9.96 22.90 26.90
C ASN A 403 -8.65 22.72 26.09
N SER A 404 -7.50 23.05 26.69
CA SER A 404 -6.21 22.89 26.05
C SER A 404 -5.85 21.42 25.90
N VAL A 405 -5.18 21.05 24.82
CA VAL A 405 -4.86 19.66 24.48
C VAL A 405 -3.39 19.47 24.11
N HIS A 406 -2.79 18.40 24.64
CA HIS A 406 -1.51 17.89 24.21
C HIS A 406 -1.73 16.66 23.33
N VAL A 407 -1.35 16.77 22.06
CA VAL A 407 -1.42 15.70 21.07
C VAL A 407 -0.02 15.19 20.76
N SER A 408 0.26 13.93 21.08
CA SER A 408 1.55 13.30 20.77
C SER A 408 1.44 12.36 19.58
N LEU A 409 2.39 12.45 18.65
CA LEU A 409 2.51 11.55 17.50
C LEU A 409 3.26 10.26 17.84
N SER A 410 3.94 10.23 18.99
CA SER A 410 4.69 9.07 19.47
C SER A 410 3.83 8.22 20.39
N SER A 411 3.05 7.33 19.80
CA SER A 411 2.27 6.33 20.55
C SER A 411 3.09 5.06 20.81
N PRO A 412 3.00 4.45 22.01
CA PRO A 412 3.62 3.15 22.26
C PRO A 412 2.88 1.99 21.58
N LEU A 413 1.74 2.23 20.91
CA LEU A 413 0.86 1.17 20.39
C LEU A 413 1.59 0.09 19.60
N LEU A 414 2.30 0.48 18.54
CA LEU A 414 2.98 -0.47 17.65
C LEU A 414 4.12 -1.20 18.38
N ASP A 415 4.91 -0.48 19.16
CA ASP A 415 6.02 -1.03 19.95
C ASP A 415 5.53 -2.04 21.00
N ASP A 416 4.48 -1.69 21.74
CA ASP A 416 3.88 -2.56 22.77
C ASP A 416 3.23 -3.80 22.13
N THR A 417 2.58 -3.66 20.97
CA THR A 417 2.01 -4.84 20.26
C THR A 417 3.09 -5.76 19.70
N ASP A 418 4.24 -5.24 19.29
CA ASP A 418 5.35 -6.06 18.85
C ASP A 418 6.03 -6.78 20.02
N ARG A 419 6.14 -6.12 21.19
CA ARG A 419 6.78 -6.67 22.39
C ARG A 419 5.91 -7.67 23.15
N TYR A 420 4.65 -7.33 23.36
CA TYR A 420 3.74 -8.10 24.23
C TYR A 420 2.69 -8.89 23.46
N GLY A 421 2.69 -8.82 22.13
CA GLY A 421 1.62 -9.33 21.28
C GLY A 421 0.40 -8.39 21.26
N ILE A 422 -0.53 -8.64 20.34
CA ILE A 422 -1.64 -7.70 20.06
C ILE A 422 -2.49 -7.42 21.30
N LEU A 423 -2.95 -8.47 22.01
CA LEU A 423 -3.86 -8.30 23.15
C LEU A 423 -3.21 -7.54 24.31
N PHE A 424 -2.05 -8.01 24.80
CA PHE A 424 -1.37 -7.39 25.93
C PHE A 424 -0.72 -6.06 25.56
N GLY A 425 -0.30 -5.88 24.30
CA GLY A 425 0.24 -4.61 23.81
C GLY A 425 -0.81 -3.51 23.76
N ILE A 426 -2.04 -3.81 23.30
CA ILE A 426 -3.17 -2.88 23.36
C ILE A 426 -3.52 -2.55 24.82
N ALA A 427 -3.56 -3.55 25.70
CA ALA A 427 -3.84 -3.34 27.12
C ALA A 427 -2.80 -2.44 27.79
N SER A 428 -1.50 -2.72 27.56
CA SER A 428 -0.38 -1.89 28.03
C SER A 428 -0.49 -0.44 27.53
N THR A 429 -0.79 -0.26 26.25
CA THR A 429 -1.00 1.07 25.65
C THR A 429 -2.16 1.80 26.30
N GLY A 430 -3.27 1.11 26.58
CA GLY A 430 -4.44 1.66 27.27
C GLY A 430 -4.12 2.13 28.68
N VAL A 431 -3.36 1.34 29.46
CA VAL A 431 -2.90 1.72 30.81
C VAL A 431 -1.99 2.94 30.75
N LYS A 432 -0.98 2.95 29.87
CA LYS A 432 -0.07 4.09 29.68
C LYS A 432 -0.83 5.36 29.30
N TYR A 433 -1.80 5.24 28.39
CA TYR A 433 -2.67 6.35 28.00
C TYR A 433 -3.48 6.87 29.19
N PHE A 434 -4.14 5.99 29.93
CA PHE A 434 -4.93 6.34 31.10
C PHE A 434 -4.09 7.09 32.14
N LEU A 435 -2.91 6.59 32.49
CA LEU A 435 -2.03 7.25 33.46
C LEU A 435 -1.60 8.64 32.99
N LYS A 436 -1.28 8.80 31.70
CA LYS A 436 -0.83 10.07 31.13
C LYS A 436 -1.96 11.09 30.96
N ALA A 437 -3.18 10.64 30.66
CA ALA A 437 -4.33 11.51 30.41
C ALA A 437 -5.12 11.88 31.68
N THR A 438 -5.26 10.96 32.64
CA THR A 438 -6.16 11.14 33.79
C THR A 438 -5.66 12.19 34.78
N LEU A 439 -4.36 12.27 35.05
CA LEU A 439 -3.86 13.22 36.04
C LEU A 439 -3.98 14.68 35.57
N PRO A 440 -3.58 15.05 34.32
CA PRO A 440 -3.77 16.40 33.81
C PRO A 440 -5.24 16.81 33.67
N ILE A 441 -6.13 15.91 33.23
CA ILE A 441 -7.53 16.26 33.04
C ILE A 441 -8.23 16.54 34.38
N VAL A 442 -8.03 15.69 35.40
CA VAL A 442 -8.70 15.82 36.70
C VAL A 442 -8.16 17.03 37.49
N ARG A 443 -6.85 17.29 37.44
CA ARG A 443 -6.23 18.36 38.25
C ARG A 443 -6.22 19.73 37.56
N ARG A 444 -6.17 19.77 36.22
CA ARG A 444 -5.89 21.01 35.47
C ARG A 444 -6.85 21.25 34.30
N GLY A 445 -7.78 20.35 34.01
CA GLY A 445 -8.66 20.46 32.85
C GLY A 445 -7.90 20.41 31.52
N GLN A 446 -6.76 19.73 31.49
CA GLN A 446 -5.89 19.61 30.33
C GLN A 446 -6.06 18.24 29.67
N TRP A 447 -6.34 18.23 28.38
CA TRP A 447 -6.53 17.01 27.61
C TRP A 447 -5.19 16.46 27.10
N TYR A 448 -5.12 15.15 26.97
CA TYR A 448 -4.01 14.45 26.35
C TYR A 448 -4.54 13.43 25.36
N SER A 449 -3.93 13.34 24.18
CA SER A 449 -4.31 12.35 23.17
C SER A 449 -3.11 11.90 22.34
N TYR A 450 -3.18 10.69 21.79
CA TYR A 450 -2.32 10.29 20.68
C TYR A 450 -3.01 10.60 19.35
N ALA A 451 -2.24 11.01 18.36
CA ALA A 451 -2.71 11.07 16.98
C ALA A 451 -1.91 10.11 16.11
N PHE A 452 -2.59 9.51 15.14
CA PHE A 452 -2.02 8.58 14.19
C PHE A 452 -2.19 9.13 12.78
N PHE A 453 -1.29 8.73 11.87
CA PHE A 453 -1.51 9.02 10.46
C PHE A 453 -2.85 8.43 10.01
N ALA A 454 -3.68 9.25 9.36
CA ALA A 454 -4.88 8.83 8.68
C ALA A 454 -5.00 9.62 7.36
N PRO A 455 -5.20 8.95 6.21
CA PRO A 455 -5.44 9.67 4.96
C PRO A 455 -6.77 10.40 5.04
N HIS A 456 -6.79 11.67 4.64
CA HIS A 456 -7.99 12.50 4.69
C HIS A 456 -8.17 13.28 3.38
N PRO A 457 -9.25 13.05 2.61
CA PRO A 457 -9.45 13.71 1.31
C PRO A 457 -9.45 15.24 1.40
N GLU A 458 -10.07 15.82 2.44
CA GLU A 458 -10.09 17.28 2.64
C GLU A 458 -8.70 17.84 2.95
N CYS A 459 -7.85 17.07 3.64
CA CYS A 459 -6.47 17.47 3.91
C CYS A 459 -5.69 17.52 2.59
N MET A 460 -5.79 16.47 1.78
CA MET A 460 -5.15 16.40 0.46
C MET A 460 -5.60 17.55 -0.45
N GLN A 461 -6.91 17.83 -0.46
CA GLN A 461 -7.48 18.97 -1.20
C GLN A 461 -6.89 20.31 -0.73
N GLN A 462 -6.89 20.56 0.58
CA GLN A 462 -6.40 21.82 1.12
C GLN A 462 -4.88 22.01 0.91
N ILE A 463 -4.08 20.94 0.98
CA ILE A 463 -2.65 21.01 0.65
C ILE A 463 -2.47 21.42 -0.81
N SER A 464 -3.25 20.84 -1.74
CA SER A 464 -3.17 21.20 -3.16
C SER A 464 -3.49 22.67 -3.38
N GLU A 465 -4.51 23.21 -2.69
CA GLU A 465 -4.87 24.63 -2.71
C GLU A 465 -3.76 25.51 -2.11
N PHE A 466 -3.20 25.16 -0.96
CA PHE A 466 -2.11 25.91 -0.34
C PHE A 466 -0.83 25.91 -1.16
N LEU A 467 -0.52 24.81 -1.84
CA LEU A 467 0.58 24.73 -2.78
C LEU A 467 0.32 25.58 -4.03
N LYS A 468 -0.89 25.51 -4.58
CA LYS A 468 -1.32 26.31 -5.74
C LYS A 468 -1.19 27.81 -5.46
N ASP A 469 -1.67 28.25 -4.30
CA ASP A 469 -1.67 29.65 -3.86
C ASP A 469 -0.30 30.11 -3.32
N GLY A 470 0.68 29.20 -3.20
CA GLY A 470 2.01 29.51 -2.67
C GLY A 470 2.05 29.79 -1.16
N LYS A 471 0.98 29.49 -0.42
CA LYS A 471 0.89 29.59 1.05
C LYS A 471 1.76 28.55 1.75
N MET A 472 2.01 27.42 1.09
CA MET A 472 2.93 26.38 1.55
C MET A 472 4.04 26.15 0.54
N LYS A 473 5.26 26.01 1.04
CA LYS A 473 6.45 25.61 0.27
C LYS A 473 7.21 24.53 1.05
N PRO A 474 7.63 23.44 0.40
CA PRO A 474 8.29 22.36 1.10
C PRO A 474 9.67 22.80 1.60
N VAL A 475 10.00 22.41 2.83
CA VAL A 475 11.36 22.51 3.35
C VAL A 475 12.06 21.21 2.99
N ILE A 476 12.80 21.21 1.89
CA ILE A 476 13.54 20.05 1.40
C ILE A 476 14.96 20.12 1.95
N ASP A 477 15.34 19.08 2.68
CA ASP A 477 16.68 18.91 3.23
C ASP A 477 17.65 18.45 2.15
N GLN A 478 17.23 17.41 1.41
CA GLN A 478 18.04 16.79 0.37
C GLN A 478 17.16 16.02 -0.61
N VAL A 479 17.54 16.05 -1.88
CA VAL A 479 17.00 15.22 -2.95
C VAL A 479 18.06 14.18 -3.31
N PHE A 480 17.64 12.91 -3.39
CA PHE A 480 18.47 11.79 -3.83
C PHE A 480 17.93 11.22 -5.13
N LYS A 481 18.81 10.58 -5.89
CA LYS A 481 18.41 9.77 -7.04
C LYS A 481 17.74 8.48 -6.59
N TYR A 482 17.01 7.84 -7.50
CA TYR A 482 16.32 6.59 -7.19
C TYR A 482 17.28 5.47 -6.74
N ASP A 483 18.48 5.43 -7.31
CA ASP A 483 19.49 4.41 -7.00
C ASP A 483 20.18 4.65 -5.65
N GLU A 484 20.03 5.85 -5.08
CA GLU A 484 20.59 6.23 -3.78
C GLU A 484 19.57 6.04 -2.64
N LEU A 485 18.45 5.33 -2.89
CA LEU A 485 17.40 5.12 -1.89
C LEU A 485 17.93 4.53 -0.56
N PRO A 486 18.85 3.54 -0.54
CA PRO A 486 19.41 3.03 0.71
C PRO A 486 20.13 4.13 1.53
N ILE A 487 20.87 5.02 0.86
CA ILE A 487 21.58 6.15 1.48
C ILE A 487 20.57 7.14 2.09
N ALA A 488 19.49 7.42 1.38
CA ALA A 488 18.42 8.27 1.88
C ALA A 488 17.75 7.67 3.15
N TYR A 489 17.57 6.35 3.18
CA TYR A 489 17.07 5.63 4.36
C TYR A 489 18.01 5.76 5.57
N GLU A 490 19.31 5.56 5.38
CA GLU A 490 20.30 5.72 6.44
C GLU A 490 20.34 7.14 7.00
N LYS A 491 20.24 8.15 6.12
CA LYS A 491 20.16 9.55 6.52
C LYS A 491 18.92 9.81 7.38
N VAL A 492 17.75 9.34 6.96
CA VAL A 492 16.49 9.55 7.70
C VAL A 492 16.51 8.79 9.04
N LEU A 493 17.09 7.59 9.08
CA LEU A 493 17.24 6.79 10.29
C LEU A 493 18.05 7.51 11.39
N LYS A 494 19.03 8.34 11.02
CA LYS A 494 19.82 9.15 11.96
C LYS A 494 19.00 10.23 12.67
N LYS A 495 17.75 10.50 12.27
CA LYS A 495 16.81 11.47 12.88
C LYS A 495 17.40 12.89 13.07
N LYS A 496 18.30 13.31 12.17
CA LYS A 496 18.93 14.65 12.16
C LYS A 496 18.48 15.53 11.00
N GLY A 497 17.45 15.12 10.25
CA GLY A 497 17.00 15.85 9.06
C GLY A 497 16.41 17.22 9.36
N ARG A 498 16.47 18.11 8.36
CA ARG A 498 15.90 19.47 8.37
C ARG A 498 14.78 19.57 7.33
N GLY A 499 13.56 19.18 7.70
CA GLY A 499 12.44 19.06 6.76
C GLY A 499 12.33 17.68 6.12
N LYS A 500 12.28 17.61 4.79
CA LYS A 500 11.97 16.39 4.01
C LYS A 500 13.15 15.88 3.18
N THR A 501 13.30 14.56 3.13
CA THR A 501 14.19 13.87 2.17
C THR A 501 13.34 13.35 1.02
N ILE A 502 13.70 13.71 -0.22
CA ILE A 502 12.95 13.35 -1.44
C ILE A 502 13.80 12.44 -2.33
N ILE A 503 13.13 11.55 -3.04
CA ILE A 503 13.68 10.67 -4.07
C ILE A 503 13.14 11.14 -5.41
N ASN A 504 14.02 11.52 -6.32
CA ASN A 504 13.67 11.84 -7.70
C ASN A 504 13.73 10.56 -8.54
N MET A 505 12.58 10.14 -9.09
CA MET A 505 12.48 8.90 -9.87
C MET A 505 12.93 9.07 -11.33
N ASN A 506 13.11 10.31 -11.81
CA ASN A 506 13.47 10.57 -13.22
C ASN A 506 14.98 10.56 -13.48
N GLU A 507 15.81 10.50 -12.44
CA GLU A 507 17.27 10.48 -12.55
C GLU A 507 17.82 9.10 -12.14
N SER A 508 17.35 8.05 -12.82
CA SER A 508 17.95 6.71 -12.74
C SER A 508 19.28 6.67 -13.48
#